data_AF-A0A357YZ82-F1
#
_entry.id   AF-A0A357YZ82-F1
#
_cell.length_a   1.000
_cell.length_b   1.000
_cell.length_c   1.000
_cell.angle_alpha   90.00
_cell.angle_beta   90.00
_cell.angle_gamma   90.00
#
_symmetry.space_group_name_H-M   'P 1'
#
loop_
_entity.id
_entity.type
_entity.pdbx_description
1 polymer ?
#
loop_
_entity_poly.entity_id
_entity_poly.type
_entity_poly.pdbx_seq_one_letter_code
_entity_poly.pdbx_strand_id
1 'polypeptide(L)' 'IIRNLDLRRPIYRALSNYGQIGREDLNVPWERRDKTEALKAALKK' A
#
# COMPACT_ATOMS: atom_id res chain seq x y z
N ILE A 1 5.67 -6.98 -7.49
CA ILE A 1 5.68 -6.24 -6.19
C ILE A 1 6.32 -4.86 -6.36
N ILE A 2 7.64 -4.75 -6.60
CA ILE A 2 8.36 -3.46 -6.69
C ILE A 2 7.71 -2.45 -7.65
N ARG A 3 7.35 -2.87 -8.87
CA ARG A 3 6.69 -1.99 -9.86
C ARG A 3 5.29 -1.55 -9.42
N ASN A 4 4.48 -2.50 -8.93
CA ASN A 4 3.08 -2.25 -8.58
C ASN A 4 2.93 -1.37 -7.33
N LEU A 5 3.95 -1.35 -6.47
CA LEU A 5 3.99 -0.55 -5.25
C LEU A 5 4.99 0.61 -5.35
N ASP A 6 5.58 0.88 -6.52
CA ASP A 6 6.52 2.00 -6.72
C ASP A 6 7.61 2.13 -5.63
N LEU A 7 8.27 1.01 -5.30
CA LEU A 7 9.12 0.89 -4.11
C LEU A 7 10.53 1.50 -4.26
N ARG A 8 10.94 1.91 -5.45
CA ARG A 8 12.29 2.45 -5.72
C ARG A 8 12.37 3.95 -5.39
N ARG A 9 11.95 4.31 -4.17
CA ARG A 9 11.88 5.67 -3.67
C ARG A 9 12.38 5.74 -2.22
N PRO A 10 12.91 6.89 -1.76
CA PRO A 10 13.39 7.04 -0.40
C PRO A 10 12.24 7.28 0.61
N ILE A 11 11.29 6.35 0.69
CA ILE A 11 10.09 6.44 1.57
C ILE A 11 10.24 5.71 2.91
N TYR A 12 11.37 5.03 3.13
CA TYR A 12 11.54 4.08 4.24
C TYR A 12 11.88 4.72 5.59
N ARG A 13 12.40 5.95 5.61
CA ARG A 13 12.84 6.60 6.85
C ARG A 13 11.69 6.86 7.83
N ALA A 14 10.52 7.25 7.33
CA ALA A 14 9.36 7.55 8.18
C ALA A 14 8.76 6.28 8.83
N LEU A 15 9.04 5.10 8.26
CA LEU A 15 8.51 3.81 8.69
C LEU A 15 9.37 3.09 9.73
N SER A 16 10.59 3.57 9.98
CA SER A 16 11.49 2.96 10.96
C SER A 16 11.01 3.18 12.40
N ASN A 17 10.16 4.18 12.61
CA ASN A 17 9.61 4.53 13.92
C ASN A 17 8.10 4.33 13.91
N TYR A 18 7.56 3.78 15.00
CA TYR A 18 6.11 3.58 15.19
C TYR A 18 5.45 2.60 14.21
N GLY A 19 6.24 1.71 13.60
CA GLY A 19 5.74 0.59 12.79
C GLY A 19 5.57 0.89 11.30
N GLN A 20 5.51 -0.18 10.51
CA GLN A 20 5.46 -0.12 9.04
C GLN A 20 4.04 -0.23 8.44
N ILE A 21 3.05 -0.61 9.28
CA ILE A 21 1.68 -0.93 8.89
C ILE A 21 0.70 -0.03 9.66
N GLY A 22 -0.47 0.24 9.08
CA GLY A 22 -1.55 1.02 9.70
C GLY A 22 -1.26 2.52 9.74
N ARG A 23 -0.32 2.98 8.91
CA ARG A 23 0.11 4.38 8.80
C ARG A 23 -0.44 5.02 7.53
N GLU A 24 -1.76 5.18 7.49
CA GLU A 24 -2.46 5.81 6.36
C GLU A 24 -2.03 7.28 6.15
N ASP A 25 -1.54 7.93 7.22
CA ASP A 25 -0.98 9.29 7.20
C ASP A 25 0.29 9.41 6.35
N LEU A 26 1.08 8.34 6.22
CA LEU A 26 2.32 8.32 5.44
C LEU A 26 2.08 8.02 3.95
N ASN A 27 0.84 7.74 3.55
CA ASN A 27 0.41 7.45 2.18
C ASN A 27 1.30 6.42 1.46
N VAL A 28 1.71 5.39 2.19
CA VAL A 28 2.52 4.31 1.64
C VAL A 28 1.69 3.43 0.70
N PRO A 29 2.29 2.92 -0.37
CA PRO A 29 1.55 2.30 -1.47
C PRO A 29 0.86 0.98 -1.10
N TRP A 30 1.34 0.27 -0.07
CA TRP A 30 0.76 -1.00 0.38
C TRP A 30 -0.44 -0.85 1.32
N GLU A 31 -0.66 0.33 1.92
CA GLU A 31 -1.86 0.62 2.72
C GLU A 31 -3.05 1.04 1.84
N ARG A 32 -2.83 1.23 0.53
CA ARG A 32 -3.88 1.65 -0.39
C ARG A 32 -4.86 0.51 -0.65
N ARG A 33 -6.15 0.87 -0.69
CA ARG A 33 -7.28 -0.05 -0.92
C ARG A 33 -7.82 -0.01 -2.35
N ASP A 34 -7.01 0.47 -3.29
CA ASP A 34 -7.35 0.68 -4.71
C ASP A 34 -7.85 -0.61 -5.42
N LYS A 35 -7.35 -1.77 -5.02
CA LYS A 35 -7.73 -3.06 -5.61
C LYS A 35 -9.00 -3.68 -5.04
N THR A 36 -9.62 -3.06 -4.04
CA THR A 36 -10.81 -3.60 -3.37
C THR A 36 -11.95 -3.85 -4.36
N GLU A 37 -12.22 -2.89 -5.25
CA GLU A 37 -13.33 -3.01 -6.21
C GLU A 37 -13.04 -4.05 -7.30
N ALA A 38 -11.79 -4.16 -7.76
CA ALA A 38 -11.38 -5.20 -8.70
C ALA A 38 -11.56 -6.61 -8.11
N LEU A 39 -11.23 -6.78 -6.82
CA LEU A 39 -11.45 -8.04 -6.12
C LEU A 39 -12.94 -8.36 -5.93
N LYS A 40 -13.76 -7.37 -5.55
CA LYS A 40 -15.22 -7.56 -5.46
C LYS A 40 -15.84 -7.93 -6.81
N ALA A 41 -15.38 -7.31 -7.90
CA ALA A 41 -15.84 -7.62 -9.25
C ALA A 41 -15.48 -9.06 -9.65
N ALA A 42 -14.27 -9.53 -9.34
CA ALA A 42 -13.85 -10.90 -9.61
C ALA A 42 -14.67 -11.96 -8.83
N LEU A 43 -15.27 -11.58 -7.71
CA LEU A 43 -16.12 -12.46 -6.89
C LEU A 43 -17.59 -12.45 -7.30
N LYS A 44 -18.06 -11.43 -8.04
CA LYS A 44 -19.43 -11.40 -8.55
C LYS A 44 -19.56 -12.40 -9.70
N LYS A 45 -20.21 -13.52 -9.40
CA LYS A 45 -20.59 -14.60 -10.31
C LYS A 45 -21.97 -14.33 -10.88
#